data_AF-A0A2E7LNA2-F1
#
_entry.id   AF-A0A2E7LNA2-F1
#
_cell.length_a   1.000
_cell.length_b   1.000
_cell.length_c   1.000
_cell.angle_alpha   90.00
_cell.angle_beta   90.00
_cell.angle_gamma   90.00
#
_symmetry.space_group_name_H-M   'P 1'
#
loop_
_entity.id
_entity.type
_entity.pdbx_description
1 polymer ?
#
loop_
_entity_poly.entity_id
_entity_poly.type
_entity_poly.pdbx_seq_one_letter_code
_entity_poly.pdbx_strand_id
1 'polypeptide(L)' 'MSKISTVFVVTRDGRRIEDINYATKAAAQERANALRSALLKVMPKNYGKVAIEEVSRPNKIW' A
#
# COMPACT_ATOMS: atom_id res chain seq x y z
N MET A 1 -16.57 14.34 18.50
CA MET A 1 -15.55 13.26 18.44
C MET A 1 -15.01 13.19 17.02
N SER A 2 -13.73 13.51 16.80
CA SER A 2 -13.14 13.37 15.46
C SER A 2 -13.06 11.88 15.13
N LYS A 3 -13.81 11.44 14.12
CA LYS A 3 -13.77 10.06 13.62
C LYS A 3 -12.34 9.81 13.16
N ILE A 4 -11.63 8.90 13.81
CA ILE A 4 -10.33 8.46 13.33
C ILE A 4 -10.61 7.69 12.03
N SER A 5 -10.42 8.36 10.89
CA SER A 5 -10.58 7.76 9.57
C SER A 5 -9.40 6.83 9.34
N THR A 6 -9.57 5.54 9.66
CA THR A 6 -8.57 4.54 9.32
C THR A 6 -8.55 4.36 7.79
N VAL A 7 -7.36 4.39 7.22
CA VAL A 7 -7.12 4.19 5.78
C VAL A 7 -6.11 3.08 5.58
N PHE A 8 -6.09 2.54 4.38
CA PHE A 8 -5.15 1.50 3.97
C PHE A 8 -4.14 2.10 3.00
N VAL A 9 -2.89 1.74 3.14
CA VAL A 9 -1.82 2.14 2.23
C VAL A 9 -1.16 0.92 1.62
N VAL A 10 -0.55 1.08 0.45
CA VAL A 10 0.30 0.04 -0.12
C VAL A 10 1.75 0.45 0.12
N THR A 11 2.52 -0.46 0.72
CA THR A 11 3.95 -0.30 0.96
C THR A 11 4.75 -1.30 0.15
N ARG A 12 5.99 -0.95 -0.18
CA ARG A 12 7.00 -1.84 -0.74
C ARG A 12 8.22 -1.77 0.15
N ASP A 13 8.66 -2.92 0.64
CA ASP A 13 9.78 -3.03 1.58
C ASP A 13 9.62 -2.11 2.80
N GLY A 14 8.37 -1.98 3.28
CA GLY A 14 8.01 -1.15 4.42
C GLY A 14 7.94 0.35 4.13
N ARG A 15 8.19 0.78 2.88
CA ARG A 15 8.07 2.18 2.47
C ARG A 15 6.83 2.44 1.67
N ARG A 16 6.27 3.63 1.87
CA ARG A 16 5.16 4.11 1.06
C ARG A 16 5.64 4.36 -0.37
N ILE A 17 4.90 3.84 -1.34
CA ILE A 17 5.25 3.92 -2.77
C ILE A 17 4.29 4.81 -3.57
N GLU A 18 3.15 5.16 -2.99
CA GLU A 18 2.12 5.98 -3.64
C GLU A 18 1.51 6.89 -2.59
N ASP A 19 1.21 8.13 -2.96
CA ASP A 19 0.58 9.12 -2.08
C ASP A 19 -0.94 8.90 -1.92
N ILE A 20 -1.44 7.74 -2.37
CA ILE A 20 -2.87 7.39 -2.36
C ILE A 20 -3.21 6.62 -1.08
N ASN A 21 -4.25 7.07 -0.40
CA ASN A 21 -4.87 6.37 0.72
C ASN A 21 -6.14 5.64 0.23
N TYR A 22 -6.26 4.36 0.55
CA TYR A 22 -7.43 3.56 0.22
C TYR A 22 -8.42 3.56 1.39
N ALA A 23 -9.69 3.81 1.09
CA ALA A 23 -10.75 3.79 2.10
C ALA A 23 -11.09 2.36 2.59
N THR A 24 -10.78 1.34 1.79
CA THR A 24 -11.08 -0.07 2.11
C THR A 24 -9.88 -0.97 1.84
N LYS A 25 -9.78 -2.06 2.61
CA LYS A 25 -8.75 -3.09 2.43
C LYS A 25 -8.84 -3.75 1.05
N ALA A 26 -10.05 -3.93 0.53
CA ALA A 26 -10.28 -4.53 -0.78
C ALA A 26 -9.66 -3.68 -1.91
N ALA A 27 -9.86 -2.37 -1.89
CA ALA A 27 -9.27 -1.46 -2.88
C ALA A 27 -7.72 -1.46 -2.80
N ALA A 28 -7.18 -1.46 -1.58
CA ALA A 28 -5.73 -1.59 -1.38
C ALA A 28 -5.19 -2.94 -1.88
N GLN A 29 -5.95 -4.02 -1.73
CA GLN A 29 -5.58 -5.36 -2.18
C GLN A 29 -5.55 -5.47 -3.70
N GLU A 30 -6.55 -4.91 -4.38
CA GLU A 30 -6.57 -4.83 -5.84
C GLU A 30 -5.34 -4.08 -6.36
N ARG A 31 -5.03 -2.93 -5.77
CA ARG A 31 -3.83 -2.16 -6.11
C ARG A 31 -2.54 -2.95 -5.88
N ALA A 32 -2.40 -3.57 -4.71
CA ALA A 32 -1.22 -4.33 -4.34
C ALA A 32 -0.97 -5.51 -5.31
N ASN A 33 -2.05 -6.18 -5.76
CA ASN A 33 -1.96 -7.26 -6.75
C ASN A 33 -1.54 -6.74 -8.13
N ALA A 34 -2.10 -5.61 -8.57
CA ALA A 34 -1.72 -4.95 -9.81
C ALA A 34 -0.23 -4.54 -9.77
N LEU A 35 0.22 -3.98 -8.65
CA LEU A 35 1.61 -3.61 -8.46
C LEU A 35 2.54 -4.82 -8.49
N ARG A 36 2.22 -5.89 -7.76
CA ARG A 36 3.01 -7.14 -7.77
C ARG A 36 3.15 -7.68 -9.19
N SER A 37 2.06 -7.70 -9.95
CA SER A 37 2.06 -8.14 -11.35
C SER A 37 2.95 -7.26 -12.23
N ALA A 38 2.91 -5.95 -12.06
CA ALA A 38 3.77 -5.01 -12.80
C ALA A 38 5.24 -5.18 -12.43
N LEU A 39 5.56 -5.27 -11.13
CA LEU A 39 6.92 -5.44 -10.66
C LEU A 39 7.51 -6.80 -11.06
N LEU A 40 6.71 -7.86 -11.11
CA LEU A 40 7.16 -9.17 -11.58
C LEU A 40 7.55 -9.14 -13.06
N LYS A 41 6.84 -8.36 -13.88
CA LYS A 41 7.17 -8.19 -15.31
C LYS A 41 8.46 -7.40 -15.52
N VAL A 42 8.70 -6.36 -14.71
CA VAL A 42 9.86 -5.46 -14.88
C VAL A 42 11.10 -5.95 -14.13
N MET A 43 10.93 -6.51 -12.93
CA MET A 43 12.00 -6.93 -12.02
C MET A 43 11.66 -8.27 -11.33
N PRO A 44 11.64 -9.39 -12.09
CA PRO A 44 11.24 -10.69 -11.55
C PRO A 44 12.14 -11.20 -10.42
N LYS A 45 13.40 -10.74 -10.36
CA LYS A 45 14.39 -11.16 -9.36
C LYS A 45 14.42 -10.31 -8.10
N ASN A 46 13.83 -9.10 -8.11
CA ASN A 46 13.91 -8.17 -6.97
C ASN A 46 12.75 -7.16 -6.96
N TYR A 47 11.52 -7.66 -6.85
CA TYR A 47 10.34 -6.80 -6.74
C TYR A 47 10.03 -6.35 -5.30
N GLY A 48 10.78 -6.82 -4.30
CA GLY A 48 10.56 -6.47 -2.89
C GLY A 48 9.24 -7.01 -2.32
N LYS A 49 9.00 -6.74 -1.04
CA LYS A 49 7.77 -7.15 -0.35
C LYS A 49 6.71 -6.07 -0.47
N VAL A 50 5.68 -6.31 -1.29
CA VAL A 50 4.48 -5.46 -1.33
C VAL A 50 3.54 -5.86 -0.19
N ALA A 51 3.15 -4.90 0.65
CA ALA A 51 2.25 -5.09 1.79
C ALA A 51 1.15 -4.02 1.82
N ILE A 52 0.12 -4.27 2.64
CA ILE A 52 -0.96 -3.34 2.90
C ILE A 52 -0.93 -3.02 4.38
N GLU A 53 -0.86 -1.74 4.73
CA GLU A 53 -0.85 -1.30 6.12
C GLU A 53 -2.09 -0.47 6.42
N GLU A 54 -2.73 -0.80 7.54
CA GLU A 54 -3.89 -0.07 8.06
C GLU A 54 -3.40 1.01 9.01
N VAL A 55 -3.71 2.26 8.71
CA VAL A 55 -3.21 3.41 9.47
C VAL A 55 -4.29 4.44 9.74
N SER A 56 -4.29 4.93 10.97
CA SER A 56 -5.10 6.06 11.43
C SER A 56 -4.48 7.42 11.12
N ARG A 57 -3.20 7.44 10.75
CA ARG A 57 -2.41 8.64 10.40
C ARG A 57 -1.53 8.34 9.17
N PRO A 58 -2.07 8.48 7.95
CA PRO A 58 -1.35 8.11 6.73
C PRO A 58 -0.05 8.88 6.49
N ASN A 59 0.08 10.10 7.04
CA ASN A 59 1.25 10.96 6.92
C ASN A 59 2.45 10.47 7.76
N LYS A 60 2.30 9.38 8.53
CA LYS A 60 3.33 8.82 9.42
C LYS A 60 4.08 7.61 8.85
N ILE A 61 3.73 7.17 7.65
CA ILE A 61 4.43 6.07 6.97
C ILE A 61 5.51 6.70 6.09
N TRP A 62 6.77 6.41 6.41
CA TRP A 62 7.98 6.95 5.77
C TRP A 62 8.49 6.02 4.65
#